data_AF-A0A2E6KU68-F1
#
_entry.id   AF-A0A2E6KU68-F1
#
_cell.length_a   1.000
_cell.length_b   1.000
_cell.length_c   1.000
_cell.angle_alpha   90.00
_cell.angle_beta   90.00
_cell.angle_gamma   90.00
#
_symmetry.space_group_name_H-M   'P 1'
#
loop_
_entity.id
_entity.type
_entity.pdbx_description
1 polymer ?
#
loop_
_entity_poly.entity_id
_entity_poly.type
_entity_poly.pdbx_seq_one_letter_code
_entity_poly.pdbx_strand_id
1 'polypeptide(L)'
;MLNLISSSEMEQATLLSEEILSRSRSPEERSHLIEARVRMERALIGAIGMEEVGGELRWCVDRLNAICPGSALHGLALLNLAIWHSNNGEQMMAMAVHSDISVRSGHPTDIRSLSRLEIGRILVGMSDLDPAMRHLWSARRGFIESGMATEALVSSLEWLDIALDEGSEDSPNMEKRIESAAPREGPGNTWVPANTSDVIDVVEYLLPVLMADLSGLSRGDLGLIVDASEIVGKPEWKSEMKSRISEIQDESVTEALQS
;
A
#
# COMPACT_ATOMS: atom_id res chain seq x y z
N MET A 1 -11.95 18.44 13.76
CA MET A 1 -10.50 18.26 13.63
C MET A 1 -10.08 18.04 12.18
N LEU A 2 -10.56 16.99 11.50
CA LEU A 2 -10.25 16.73 10.07
C LEU A 2 -10.44 17.95 9.16
N ASN A 3 -11.55 18.68 9.27
CA ASN A 3 -11.78 19.89 8.47
C ASN A 3 -10.76 21.01 8.74
N LEU A 4 -10.25 21.13 9.97
CA LEU A 4 -9.23 22.13 10.30
C LEU A 4 -7.88 21.73 9.70
N ILE A 5 -7.54 20.43 9.77
CA ILE A 5 -6.33 19.87 9.16
C ILE A 5 -6.37 20.07 7.64
N SER A 6 -7.49 19.77 6.99
CA SER A 6 -7.63 19.94 5.53
C SER A 6 -7.56 21.41 5.07
N SER A 7 -7.91 22.35 5.96
CA SER A 7 -7.82 23.79 5.70
C SER A 7 -6.49 24.41 6.13
N SER A 8 -5.50 23.59 6.53
CA SER A 8 -4.20 24.03 7.03
C SER A 8 -4.25 24.89 8.32
N GLU A 9 -5.32 24.76 9.11
CA GLU A 9 -5.54 25.48 10.36
C GLU A 9 -4.95 24.71 11.56
N MET A 10 -3.65 24.44 11.52
CA MET A 10 -2.96 23.51 12.44
C MET A 10 -2.96 23.97 13.91
N GLU A 11 -2.86 25.27 14.17
CA GLU A 11 -2.93 25.83 15.54
C GLU A 11 -4.30 25.57 16.17
N GLN A 12 -5.38 25.80 15.40
CA GLN A 12 -6.74 25.55 15.87
C GLN A 12 -7.02 24.05 16.04
N ALA A 13 -6.49 23.21 15.15
CA ALA A 13 -6.56 21.76 15.29
C ALA A 13 -5.88 21.29 16.58
N THR A 14 -4.73 21.87 16.91
CA THR A 14 -3.98 21.57 18.14
C THR A 14 -4.76 21.99 19.38
N LEU A 15 -5.29 23.22 19.43
CA LEU A 15 -6.10 23.70 20.56
C LEU A 15 -7.37 22.86 20.77
N LEU A 16 -8.09 22.55 19.69
CA LEU A 16 -9.28 21.70 19.76
C LEU A 16 -8.94 20.28 20.25
N SER A 17 -7.82 19.72 19.80
CA SER A 17 -7.38 18.39 20.25
C SER A 17 -7.05 18.35 21.75
N GLU A 18 -6.50 19.44 22.30
CA GLU A 18 -6.22 19.56 23.73
C GLU A 18 -7.51 19.59 24.54
N GLU A 19 -8.51 20.36 24.08
CA GLU A 19 -9.83 20.41 24.72
C GLU A 19 -10.50 19.03 24.72
N ILE A 20 -10.50 18.34 23.58
CA ILE A 20 -11.07 16.99 23.46
C ILE A 20 -10.34 16.01 24.38
N LEU A 21 -9.01 16.08 24.46
CA LEU A 21 -8.21 15.23 25.34
C LEU A 21 -8.56 15.48 26.81
N SER A 22 -8.64 16.74 27.23
CA SER A 22 -9.01 17.13 28.59
C SER A 22 -10.40 16.59 28.97
N ARG A 23 -11.40 16.79 28.10
CA ARG A 23 -12.76 16.28 28.31
C ARG A 23 -12.82 14.76 28.34
N SER A 24 -12.12 14.07 27.46
CA SER A 24 -12.08 12.60 27.44
C SER A 24 -11.51 11.97 28.73
N ARG A 25 -10.84 12.77 29.56
CA ARG A 25 -10.27 12.37 30.86
C ARG A 25 -11.10 12.86 32.05
N SER A 26 -12.03 13.79 31.86
CA SER A 26 -12.85 14.33 32.93
C SER A 26 -13.80 13.27 33.51
N PRO A 27 -14.24 13.40 34.78
CA PRO A 27 -15.21 12.48 35.35
C PRO A 27 -16.53 12.41 34.57
N GLU A 28 -16.96 13.53 33.99
CA GLU A 28 -18.26 13.69 33.34
C GLU A 28 -18.30 13.12 31.91
N GLU A 29 -17.19 13.21 31.18
CA GLU A 29 -17.12 12.85 29.75
C GLU A 29 -16.08 11.77 29.44
N ARG A 30 -15.64 11.04 30.47
CA ARG A 30 -14.60 10.02 30.36
C ARG A 30 -14.85 9.06 29.21
N SER A 31 -13.91 8.97 28.28
CA SER A 31 -13.97 8.02 27.17
C SER A 31 -12.58 7.61 26.71
N HIS A 32 -12.19 6.38 27.04
CA HIS A 32 -10.89 5.83 26.65
C HIS A 32 -10.73 5.68 25.13
N LEU A 33 -11.84 5.47 24.41
CA LEU A 33 -11.83 5.41 22.95
C LEU A 33 -11.52 6.79 22.37
N ILE A 34 -12.18 7.85 22.85
CA ILE A 34 -11.91 9.24 22.40
C ILE A 34 -10.49 9.64 22.78
N GLU A 35 -10.05 9.32 24.00
CA GLU A 35 -8.68 9.57 24.46
C GLU A 35 -7.64 8.93 23.53
N ALA A 36 -7.80 7.65 23.19
CA ALA A 36 -6.85 6.97 22.29
C ALA A 36 -6.84 7.59 20.89
N ARG A 37 -8.01 7.97 20.36
CA ARG A 37 -8.11 8.61 19.05
C ARG A 37 -7.43 9.97 19.02
N VAL A 38 -7.73 10.86 19.98
CA VAL A 38 -7.17 12.21 19.98
C VAL A 38 -5.67 12.20 20.26
N ARG A 39 -5.17 11.28 21.08
CA ARG A 39 -3.73 11.09 21.30
C ARG A 39 -3.00 10.66 20.04
N MET A 40 -3.56 9.68 19.31
CA MET A 40 -3.03 9.27 18.00
C MET A 40 -3.04 10.43 17.00
N GLU A 41 -4.17 11.14 16.86
CA GLU A 41 -4.29 12.28 15.95
C GLU A 41 -3.27 13.38 16.29
N ARG A 42 -3.07 13.69 17.57
CA ARG A 42 -2.06 14.65 18.04
C ARG A 42 -0.63 14.25 17.68
N ALA A 43 -0.29 12.97 17.80
CA ALA A 43 1.02 12.45 17.41
C ALA A 43 1.27 12.65 15.90
N LEU A 44 0.24 12.46 15.07
CA LEU A 44 0.34 12.58 13.62
C LEU A 44 0.43 14.02 13.11
N ILE A 45 -0.24 14.96 13.78
CA ILE A 45 -0.23 16.38 13.37
C ILE A 45 0.95 17.19 13.95
N GLY A 46 1.86 16.55 14.69
CA GLY A 46 3.00 17.22 15.31
C GLY A 46 2.64 18.09 16.52
N ALA A 47 1.56 17.75 17.25
CA ALA A 47 1.13 18.47 18.45
C ALA A 47 1.87 18.04 19.73
N ILE A 48 2.85 17.14 19.62
CA ILE A 48 3.70 16.62 20.71
C ILE A 48 5.17 16.64 20.29
N GLY A 49 6.10 16.41 21.22
CA GLY A 49 7.53 16.33 20.91
C GLY A 49 7.83 15.19 19.94
N MET A 50 8.77 15.39 19.00
CA MET A 50 9.10 14.37 18.00
C MET A 50 9.61 13.07 18.64
N GLU A 51 10.34 13.21 19.75
CA GLU A 51 10.85 12.12 20.58
C GLU A 51 9.74 11.33 21.29
N GLU A 52 8.56 11.91 21.46
CA GLU A 52 7.42 11.28 22.13
C GLU A 52 6.53 10.49 21.16
N VAL A 53 6.59 10.79 19.86
CA VAL A 53 5.68 10.24 18.84
C VAL A 53 5.66 8.71 18.84
N GLY A 54 6.82 8.05 18.83
CA GLY A 54 6.88 6.58 18.80
C GLY A 54 6.24 5.95 20.03
N GLY A 55 6.53 6.49 21.22
CA GLY A 55 5.93 6.03 22.47
C GLY A 55 4.41 6.27 22.52
N GLU A 56 3.96 7.39 21.99
CA GLU A 56 2.55 7.76 21.93
C GLU A 56 1.75 6.85 20.98
N LEU A 57 2.29 6.60 19.78
CA LEU A 57 1.70 5.67 18.82
C LEU A 57 1.64 4.25 19.39
N ARG A 58 2.70 3.80 20.08
CA ARG A 58 2.70 2.49 20.76
C ARG A 58 1.63 2.41 21.83
N TRP A 59 1.50 3.44 22.67
CA TRP A 59 0.44 3.51 23.68
C TRP A 59 -0.96 3.41 23.05
N CYS A 60 -1.18 4.09 21.92
CA CYS A 60 -2.45 4.05 21.20
C CYS A 60 -2.76 2.66 20.66
N VAL A 61 -1.77 1.96 20.09
CA VAL A 61 -1.91 0.55 19.66
C VAL A 61 -2.35 -0.32 20.83
N ASP A 62 -1.62 -0.30 21.95
CA ASP A 62 -1.92 -1.13 23.11
C ASP A 62 -3.31 -0.84 23.69
N ARG A 63 -3.66 0.45 23.75
CA ARG A 63 -4.97 0.89 24.25
C ARG A 63 -6.11 0.44 23.35
N LEU A 64 -5.96 0.58 22.03
CA LEU A 64 -6.99 0.20 21.05
C LEU A 64 -7.13 -1.31 20.92
N ASN A 65 -6.05 -2.06 21.09
CA ASN A 65 -6.10 -3.52 21.20
C ASN A 65 -6.94 -3.96 22.40
N ALA A 66 -6.85 -3.25 23.53
CA ALA A 66 -7.65 -3.54 24.72
C ALA A 66 -9.14 -3.15 24.59
N ILE A 67 -9.45 -2.10 23.82
CA ILE A 67 -10.82 -1.55 23.70
C ILE A 67 -11.59 -2.18 22.54
N CYS A 68 -10.97 -2.28 21.37
CA CYS A 68 -11.59 -2.68 20.12
C CYS A 68 -10.59 -3.45 19.23
N PRO A 69 -10.13 -4.63 19.69
CA PRO A 69 -9.15 -5.44 18.95
C PRO A 69 -9.69 -5.80 17.58
N GLY A 70 -8.81 -5.75 16.58
CA GLY A 70 -9.18 -6.08 15.20
C GLY A 70 -10.06 -5.06 14.49
N SER A 71 -10.46 -3.97 15.15
CA SER A 71 -11.25 -2.93 14.48
C SER A 71 -10.42 -2.16 13.45
N ALA A 72 -11.09 -1.43 12.54
CA ALA A 72 -10.42 -0.51 11.62
C ALA A 72 -9.53 0.50 12.37
N LEU A 73 -10.00 1.01 13.52
CA LEU A 73 -9.25 1.97 14.32
C LEU A 73 -7.99 1.37 14.96
N HIS A 74 -8.07 0.13 15.46
CA HIS A 74 -6.90 -0.59 15.92
C HIS A 74 -5.90 -0.82 14.77
N GLY A 75 -6.41 -1.21 13.60
CA GLY A 75 -5.64 -1.35 12.38
C GLY A 75 -4.91 -0.06 11.97
N LEU A 76 -5.60 1.08 11.98
CA LEU A 76 -5.00 2.38 11.69
C LEU A 76 -3.88 2.74 12.67
N ALA A 77 -4.04 2.44 13.96
CA ALA A 77 -2.98 2.65 14.93
C ALA A 77 -1.74 1.80 14.65
N LEU A 78 -1.93 0.53 14.26
CA LEU A 78 -0.82 -0.34 13.83
C LEU A 78 -0.14 0.19 12.57
N LEU A 79 -0.90 0.61 11.55
CA LEU A 79 -0.35 1.21 10.33
C LEU A 79 0.48 2.47 10.63
N ASN A 80 -0.03 3.36 11.48
CA ASN A 80 0.69 4.58 11.88
C ASN A 80 1.99 4.27 12.62
N LEU A 81 1.97 3.31 13.55
CA LEU A 81 3.17 2.88 14.26
C LEU A 81 4.19 2.24 13.31
N ALA A 82 3.73 1.41 12.36
CA ALA A 82 4.61 0.80 11.36
C ALA A 82 5.26 1.85 10.45
N ILE A 83 4.50 2.85 9.99
CA ILE A 83 5.02 3.98 9.19
C ILE A 83 6.06 4.76 9.99
N TRP A 84 5.82 5.00 11.29
CA TRP A 84 6.82 5.65 12.15
C TRP A 84 8.12 4.86 12.21
N HIS A 85 8.07 3.54 12.39
CA HIS A 85 9.26 2.69 12.33
C HIS A 85 9.97 2.77 10.96
N SER A 86 9.23 2.68 9.86
CA SER A 86 9.79 2.80 8.51
C SER A 86 10.49 4.14 8.28
N ASN A 87 9.89 5.26 8.72
CA ASN A 87 10.47 6.60 8.60
C ASN A 87 11.75 6.79 9.44
N ASN A 88 11.95 5.97 10.48
CA ASN A 88 13.17 5.95 11.30
C ASN A 88 14.20 4.90 10.81
N GLY A 89 13.95 4.25 9.67
CA GLY A 89 14.82 3.21 9.13
C GLY A 89 14.70 1.85 9.83
N GLU A 90 13.70 1.67 10.69
CA GLU A 90 13.48 0.47 11.50
C GLU A 90 12.62 -0.57 10.77
N GLN A 91 13.02 -0.94 9.55
CA GLN A 91 12.20 -1.75 8.62
C GLN A 91 11.76 -3.11 9.20
N MET A 92 12.64 -3.77 9.96
CA MET A 92 12.30 -5.03 10.64
C MET A 92 11.22 -4.85 11.71
N MET A 93 11.22 -3.70 12.40
CA MET A 93 10.21 -3.38 13.39
C MET A 93 8.88 -3.01 12.73
N ALA A 94 8.93 -2.25 11.63
CA ALA A 94 7.74 -1.99 10.81
C ALA A 94 7.05 -3.28 10.34
N MET A 95 7.83 -4.25 9.82
CA MET A 95 7.30 -5.56 9.44
C MET A 95 6.72 -6.34 10.63
N ALA A 96 7.36 -6.26 11.81
CA ALA A 96 6.83 -6.91 13.02
C ALA A 96 5.47 -6.32 13.40
N VAL A 97 5.31 -4.99 13.38
CA VAL A 97 4.03 -4.33 13.64
C VAL A 97 2.98 -4.70 12.59
N HIS A 98 3.35 -4.72 11.31
CA HIS A 98 2.44 -5.16 10.25
C HIS A 98 1.99 -6.63 10.41
N SER A 99 2.80 -7.49 11.02
CA SER A 99 2.44 -8.90 11.23
C SER A 99 1.24 -9.10 12.18
N ASP A 100 0.96 -8.10 13.04
CA ASP A 100 -0.21 -8.09 13.92
C ASP A 100 -1.52 -7.82 13.14
N ILE A 101 -1.43 -7.28 11.92
CA ILE A 101 -2.56 -7.03 11.02
C ILE A 101 -2.84 -8.29 10.19
N SER A 102 -3.84 -9.08 10.60
CA SER A 102 -4.19 -10.34 9.95
C SER A 102 -5.69 -10.62 9.94
N VAL A 103 -6.10 -11.59 9.12
CA VAL A 103 -7.48 -12.13 9.13
C VAL A 103 -7.81 -12.71 10.51
N ARG A 104 -6.85 -13.39 11.14
CA ARG A 104 -7.04 -14.02 12.46
C ARG A 104 -7.24 -12.99 13.58
N SER A 105 -6.63 -11.81 13.45
CA SER A 105 -6.82 -10.70 14.38
C SER A 105 -8.08 -9.88 14.11
N GLY A 106 -8.89 -10.24 13.10
CA GLY A 106 -10.21 -9.63 12.85
C GLY A 106 -10.19 -8.34 12.03
N HIS A 107 -9.03 -7.91 11.53
CA HIS A 107 -8.90 -6.65 10.80
C HIS A 107 -9.68 -6.63 9.48
N PRO A 108 -10.35 -5.51 9.14
CA PRO A 108 -11.01 -5.31 7.84
C PRO A 108 -10.08 -5.50 6.64
N THR A 109 -10.65 -5.84 5.48
CA THR A 109 -9.88 -6.18 4.26
C THR A 109 -9.01 -5.02 3.77
N ASP A 110 -9.55 -3.80 3.75
CA ASP A 110 -8.84 -2.57 3.39
C ASP A 110 -7.58 -2.33 4.24
N ILE A 111 -7.69 -2.43 5.57
CA ILE A 111 -6.57 -2.32 6.51
C ILE A 111 -5.52 -3.40 6.25
N ARG A 112 -5.95 -4.64 6.02
CA ARG A 112 -5.03 -5.74 5.70
C ARG A 112 -4.32 -5.47 4.37
N SER A 113 -5.02 -4.98 3.36
CA SER A 113 -4.43 -4.64 2.05
C SER A 113 -3.40 -3.52 2.15
N LEU A 114 -3.69 -2.44 2.88
CA LEU A 114 -2.71 -1.39 3.17
C LEU A 114 -1.46 -1.96 3.84
N SER A 115 -1.65 -2.83 4.84
CA SER A 115 -0.52 -3.50 5.48
C SER A 115 0.28 -4.38 4.52
N ARG A 116 -0.37 -5.06 3.58
CA ARG A 116 0.32 -5.92 2.59
C ARG A 116 1.08 -5.10 1.56
N LEU A 117 0.54 -3.96 1.13
CA LEU A 117 1.24 -3.03 0.25
C LEU A 117 2.55 -2.56 0.87
N GLU A 118 2.51 -2.11 2.12
CA GLU A 118 3.71 -1.62 2.82
C GLU A 118 4.74 -2.72 3.08
N ILE A 119 4.33 -3.93 3.48
CA ILE A 119 5.26 -5.07 3.57
C ILE A 119 5.90 -5.36 2.20
N GLY A 120 5.12 -5.31 1.12
CA GLY A 120 5.62 -5.48 -0.25
C GLY A 120 6.75 -4.50 -0.56
N ARG A 121 6.52 -3.20 -0.31
CA ARG A 121 7.51 -2.13 -0.53
C ARG A 121 8.77 -2.28 0.32
N ILE A 122 8.63 -2.68 1.59
CA ILE A 122 9.78 -2.97 2.45
C ILE A 122 10.62 -4.10 1.86
N LEU A 123 9.98 -5.18 1.41
CA LEU A 123 10.66 -6.33 0.82
C LEU A 123 11.34 -5.99 -0.52
N VAL A 124 10.71 -5.17 -1.37
CA VAL A 124 11.35 -4.61 -2.57
C VAL A 124 12.63 -3.86 -2.19
N GLY A 125 12.58 -2.99 -1.18
CA GLY A 125 13.75 -2.27 -0.68
C GLY A 125 14.85 -3.18 -0.11
N MET A 126 14.51 -4.41 0.28
CA MET A 126 15.44 -5.47 0.71
C MET A 126 15.86 -6.41 -0.43
N SER A 127 15.41 -6.15 -1.67
CA SER A 127 15.58 -7.02 -2.84
C SER A 127 14.97 -8.43 -2.66
N ASP A 128 14.05 -8.63 -1.72
CA ASP A 128 13.36 -9.91 -1.51
C ASP A 128 12.06 -9.96 -2.32
N LEU A 129 12.21 -10.15 -3.63
CA LEU A 129 11.16 -9.92 -4.63
C LEU A 129 10.08 -10.99 -4.66
N ASP A 130 10.40 -12.26 -4.43
CA ASP A 130 9.39 -13.33 -4.41
C ASP A 130 8.30 -13.12 -3.33
N PRO A 131 8.64 -12.86 -2.05
CA PRO A 131 7.63 -12.50 -1.06
C PRO A 131 7.01 -11.13 -1.34
N ALA A 132 7.76 -10.15 -1.87
CA ALA A 132 7.20 -8.84 -2.21
C ALA A 132 6.03 -8.97 -3.20
N MET A 133 6.22 -9.74 -4.28
CA MET A 133 5.17 -10.01 -5.27
C MET A 133 3.91 -10.62 -4.63
N ARG A 134 4.06 -11.58 -3.69
CA ARG A 134 2.91 -12.18 -2.99
C ARG A 134 2.16 -11.15 -2.15
N HIS A 135 2.90 -10.26 -1.49
CA HIS A 135 2.32 -9.19 -0.68
C HIS A 135 1.58 -8.16 -1.54
N LEU A 136 2.19 -7.69 -2.63
CA LEU A 136 1.56 -6.75 -3.58
C LEU A 136 0.32 -7.36 -4.25
N TRP A 137 0.38 -8.63 -4.67
CA TRP A 137 -0.77 -9.34 -5.23
C TRP A 137 -1.92 -9.47 -4.23
N SER A 138 -1.60 -9.82 -2.97
CA SER A 138 -2.60 -9.90 -1.89
C SER A 138 -3.22 -8.53 -1.61
N ALA A 139 -2.42 -7.46 -1.65
CA ALA A 139 -2.89 -6.09 -1.48
C ALA A 139 -3.86 -5.72 -2.60
N ARG A 140 -3.46 -5.92 -3.86
CA ARG A 140 -4.28 -5.71 -5.07
C ARG A 140 -5.64 -6.38 -4.94
N ARG A 141 -5.66 -7.68 -4.67
CA ARG A 141 -6.92 -8.44 -4.52
C ARG A 141 -7.82 -7.84 -3.45
N GLY A 142 -7.29 -7.56 -2.27
CA GLY A 142 -8.11 -7.01 -1.19
C GLY A 142 -8.56 -5.56 -1.44
N PHE A 143 -7.81 -4.76 -2.20
CA PHE A 143 -8.26 -3.42 -2.63
C PHE A 143 -9.40 -3.50 -3.64
N ILE A 144 -9.32 -4.42 -4.61
CA ILE A 144 -10.42 -4.71 -5.54
C ILE A 144 -11.66 -5.15 -4.76
N GLU A 145 -11.53 -6.10 -3.82
CA GLU A 145 -12.62 -6.57 -2.97
C GLU A 145 -13.24 -5.46 -2.10
N SER A 146 -12.44 -4.47 -1.69
CA SER A 146 -12.88 -3.35 -0.84
C SER A 146 -13.34 -2.12 -1.62
N GLY A 147 -13.32 -2.16 -2.96
CA GLY A 147 -13.68 -1.02 -3.82
C GLY A 147 -12.68 0.15 -3.79
N MET A 148 -11.46 -0.09 -3.33
CA MET A 148 -10.37 0.89 -3.26
C MET A 148 -9.62 0.93 -4.61
N ALA A 149 -10.27 1.50 -5.63
CA ALA A 149 -9.79 1.44 -7.01
C ALA A 149 -8.40 2.06 -7.20
N THR A 150 -8.11 3.20 -6.56
CA THR A 150 -6.82 3.87 -6.68
C THR A 150 -5.69 3.02 -6.12
N GLU A 151 -5.88 2.41 -4.95
CA GLU A 151 -4.92 1.54 -4.30
C GLU A 151 -4.74 0.21 -5.05
N ALA A 152 -5.83 -0.30 -5.65
CA ALA A 152 -5.77 -1.46 -6.54
C ALA A 152 -4.92 -1.16 -7.80
N LEU A 153 -5.03 0.03 -8.38
CA LEU A 153 -4.20 0.47 -9.51
C LEU A 153 -2.73 0.58 -9.10
N VAL A 154 -2.44 1.25 -7.98
CA VAL A 154 -1.07 1.42 -7.47
C VAL A 154 -0.40 0.06 -7.21
N SER A 155 -1.07 -0.83 -6.48
CA SER A 155 -0.54 -2.17 -6.19
C SER A 155 -0.39 -3.03 -7.45
N SER A 156 -1.25 -2.84 -8.46
CA SER A 156 -1.12 -3.50 -9.76
C SER A 156 0.11 -3.02 -10.53
N LEU A 157 0.36 -1.71 -10.57
CA LEU A 157 1.52 -1.12 -11.23
C LEU A 157 2.83 -1.52 -10.55
N GLU A 158 2.89 -1.46 -9.21
CA GLU A 158 4.07 -1.87 -8.44
C GLU A 158 4.35 -3.36 -8.58
N TRP A 159 3.32 -4.21 -8.62
CA TRP A 159 3.51 -5.63 -8.88
C TRP A 159 4.02 -5.87 -10.32
N LEU A 160 3.45 -5.15 -11.30
CA LEU A 160 3.82 -5.28 -12.71
C LEU A 160 5.29 -4.89 -12.92
N ASP A 161 5.74 -3.77 -12.34
CA ASP A 161 7.14 -3.32 -12.41
C ASP A 161 8.14 -4.43 -12.03
N ILE A 162 7.85 -5.17 -10.96
CA ILE A 162 8.68 -6.32 -10.55
C ILE A 162 8.53 -7.51 -11.52
N ALA A 163 7.30 -7.78 -11.96
CA ALA A 163 6.99 -8.91 -12.81
C ALA A 163 7.61 -8.83 -14.21
N LEU A 164 7.94 -7.62 -14.67
CA LEU A 164 8.55 -7.37 -15.97
C LEU A 164 10.06 -7.66 -16.01
N ASP A 165 10.69 -8.02 -14.88
CA ASP A 165 12.10 -8.44 -14.87
C ASP A 165 12.28 -9.79 -15.63
N GLU A 166 11.39 -10.77 -15.40
CA GLU A 166 11.31 -12.00 -16.21
C GLU A 166 9.90 -12.61 -16.14
N GLY A 167 9.32 -12.89 -17.31
CA GLY A 167 8.06 -13.62 -17.45
C GLY A 167 8.29 -15.05 -17.94
N SER A 168 7.61 -16.03 -17.33
CA SER A 168 7.73 -17.44 -17.69
C SER A 168 6.40 -18.19 -17.53
N GLU A 169 5.96 -18.88 -18.59
CA GLU A 169 4.75 -19.72 -18.57
C GLU A 169 4.89 -20.92 -17.60
N ASP A 170 6.12 -21.37 -17.34
CA ASP A 170 6.42 -22.51 -16.47
C ASP A 170 6.39 -22.14 -14.98
N SER A 171 6.42 -20.84 -14.65
CA SER A 171 6.41 -20.37 -13.26
C SER A 171 5.03 -20.57 -12.63
N PRO A 172 4.92 -20.87 -11.32
CA PRO A 172 3.63 -20.96 -10.66
C PRO A 172 2.95 -19.58 -10.64
N ASN A 173 1.64 -19.57 -10.92
CA ASN A 173 0.86 -18.34 -10.79
C ASN A 173 0.76 -17.85 -9.33
N MET A 174 0.39 -16.58 -9.15
CA MET A 174 0.38 -15.92 -7.85
C MET A 174 -0.55 -16.60 -6.85
N GLU A 175 -1.69 -17.14 -7.29
CA GLU A 175 -2.60 -17.87 -6.40
C GLU A 175 -1.91 -19.12 -5.82
N LYS A 176 -1.28 -19.94 -6.66
CA LYS A 176 -0.51 -21.11 -6.21
C LYS A 176 0.66 -20.72 -5.32
N ARG A 177 1.35 -19.61 -5.62
CA ARG A 177 2.46 -19.08 -4.81
C ARG A 177 2.00 -18.66 -3.42
N ILE A 178 0.82 -18.04 -3.30
CA ILE A 178 0.24 -17.64 -2.01
C ILE A 178 -0.25 -18.86 -1.23
N GLU A 179 -0.94 -19.80 -1.88
CA GLU A 179 -1.43 -21.03 -1.25
C GLU A 179 -0.29 -21.90 -0.71
N SER A 180 0.83 -21.96 -1.44
CA SER A 180 1.99 -22.77 -1.08
C SER A 180 2.97 -22.05 -0.17
N ALA A 181 2.67 -20.81 0.24
CA ALA A 181 3.59 -20.00 1.04
C ALA A 181 3.80 -20.62 2.43
N ALA A 182 5.06 -20.83 2.79
CA ALA A 182 5.47 -21.39 4.07
C ALA A 182 6.52 -20.49 4.75
N PRO A 183 6.74 -20.63 6.07
CA PRO A 183 7.87 -19.99 6.73
C PRO A 183 9.17 -20.33 6.02
N ARG A 184 9.99 -19.31 5.76
CA ARG A 184 11.27 -19.44 5.06
C ARG A 184 12.26 -20.38 5.79
N GLU A 185 13.06 -21.10 5.01
CA GLU A 185 14.15 -21.96 5.50
C GLU A 185 15.55 -21.31 5.38
N GLY A 186 15.67 -20.14 4.74
CA GLY A 186 16.96 -19.49 4.43
C GLY A 186 16.96 -17.95 4.48
N PRO A 187 18.10 -17.30 4.14
CA PRO A 187 18.19 -15.84 4.06
C PRO A 187 17.28 -15.26 2.97
N GLY A 188 16.93 -13.98 3.08
CA GLY A 188 16.13 -13.25 2.07
C GLY A 188 16.91 -12.99 0.76
N ASN A 189 16.34 -12.18 -0.12
CA ASN A 189 16.79 -11.94 -1.51
C ASN A 189 16.41 -13.08 -2.47
N THR A 190 15.17 -13.54 -2.36
CA THR A 190 14.61 -14.58 -3.24
C THR A 190 13.87 -13.95 -4.41
N TRP A 191 13.91 -14.62 -5.56
CA TRP A 191 13.22 -14.20 -6.76
C TRP A 191 12.75 -15.41 -7.56
N VAL A 192 11.55 -15.30 -8.12
CA VAL A 192 10.91 -16.30 -8.98
C VAL A 192 10.23 -15.52 -10.10
N PRO A 193 10.48 -15.86 -11.39
CA PRO A 193 9.83 -15.20 -12.51
C PRO A 193 8.31 -15.14 -12.37
N ALA A 194 7.70 -14.10 -12.93
CA ALA A 194 6.25 -13.98 -12.92
C ALA A 194 5.63 -14.95 -13.93
N ASN A 195 4.48 -15.54 -13.59
CA ASN A 195 3.72 -16.27 -14.60
C ASN A 195 3.08 -15.27 -15.58
N THR A 196 3.21 -15.53 -16.88
CA THR A 196 2.69 -14.63 -17.92
C THR A 196 1.16 -14.47 -17.85
N SER A 197 0.41 -15.45 -17.33
CA SER A 197 -1.03 -15.30 -17.11
C SER A 197 -1.37 -14.25 -16.07
N ASP A 198 -0.55 -14.09 -15.04
CA ASP A 198 -0.75 -13.07 -14.00
C ASP A 198 -0.42 -11.69 -14.54
N VAL A 199 0.61 -11.58 -15.39
CA VAL A 199 0.92 -10.34 -16.12
C VAL A 199 -0.26 -9.91 -17.00
N ILE A 200 -0.85 -10.86 -17.74
CA ILE A 200 -2.05 -10.62 -18.55
C ILE A 200 -3.22 -10.14 -17.69
N ASP A 201 -3.52 -10.80 -16.57
CA ASP A 201 -4.60 -10.41 -15.64
C ASP A 201 -4.42 -8.98 -15.11
N VAL A 202 -3.18 -8.62 -14.75
CA VAL A 202 -2.87 -7.28 -14.25
C VAL A 202 -3.01 -6.23 -15.34
N VAL A 203 -2.47 -6.48 -16.54
CA VAL A 203 -2.59 -5.53 -17.66
C VAL A 203 -4.04 -5.36 -18.08
N GLU A 204 -4.81 -6.43 -18.21
CA GLU A 204 -6.23 -6.34 -18.60
C GLU A 204 -7.07 -5.57 -17.58
N TYR A 205 -6.69 -5.60 -16.29
CA TYR A 205 -7.28 -4.75 -15.26
C TYR A 205 -6.89 -3.26 -15.40
N LEU A 206 -5.63 -2.99 -15.78
CA LEU A 206 -5.09 -1.62 -15.91
C LEU A 206 -5.59 -0.89 -17.16
N LEU A 207 -5.68 -1.58 -18.31
CA LEU A 207 -5.95 -0.97 -19.62
C LEU A 207 -7.17 -0.03 -19.63
N PRO A 208 -8.36 -0.40 -19.13
CA PRO A 208 -9.54 0.48 -19.20
C PRO A 208 -9.34 1.81 -18.48
N VAL A 209 -8.49 1.83 -17.45
CA VAL A 209 -8.18 3.04 -16.67
C VAL A 209 -7.07 3.83 -17.34
N LEU A 210 -5.94 3.19 -17.65
CA LEU A 210 -4.76 3.89 -18.17
C LEU A 210 -4.98 4.43 -19.59
N MET A 211 -5.84 3.78 -20.37
CA MET A 211 -6.18 4.19 -21.73
C MET A 211 -7.33 5.19 -21.80
N ALA A 212 -8.02 5.49 -20.70
CA ALA A 212 -9.07 6.52 -20.70
C ALA A 212 -8.51 7.90 -21.10
N ASP A 213 -7.30 8.20 -20.66
CA ASP A 213 -6.54 9.40 -21.02
C ASP A 213 -5.08 9.01 -21.24
N LEU A 214 -4.56 9.27 -22.44
CA LEU A 214 -3.17 8.96 -22.83
C LEU A 214 -2.23 10.18 -22.70
N SER A 215 -2.77 11.34 -22.31
CA SER A 215 -1.99 12.57 -22.16
C SER A 215 -1.09 12.55 -20.92
N GLY A 216 -0.21 13.55 -20.82
CA GLY A 216 0.74 13.71 -19.72
C GLY A 216 2.19 13.54 -20.16
N LEU A 217 3.07 14.36 -19.56
CA LEU A 217 4.51 14.39 -19.86
C LEU A 217 5.29 13.25 -19.19
N SER A 218 4.68 12.53 -18.25
CA SER A 218 5.28 11.41 -17.55
C SER A 218 4.23 10.32 -17.39
N ARG A 219 4.36 9.29 -18.24
CA ARG A 219 3.45 8.16 -18.42
C ARG A 219 4.22 6.84 -18.40
N GLY A 220 5.07 6.68 -17.39
CA GLY A 220 5.79 5.42 -17.15
C GLY A 220 4.84 4.23 -16.96
N ASP A 221 3.61 4.47 -16.48
CA ASP A 221 2.53 3.50 -16.44
C ASP A 221 2.19 2.92 -17.82
N LEU A 222 2.18 3.73 -18.89
CA LEU A 222 2.02 3.24 -20.26
C LEU A 222 3.26 2.50 -20.76
N GLY A 223 4.46 2.92 -20.32
CA GLY A 223 5.71 2.21 -20.56
C GLY A 223 5.65 0.76 -20.06
N LEU A 224 5.15 0.54 -18.84
CA LEU A 224 4.96 -0.80 -18.29
C LEU A 224 4.01 -1.66 -19.15
N ILE A 225 2.99 -1.07 -19.76
CA ILE A 225 2.09 -1.81 -20.68
C ILE A 225 2.82 -2.18 -21.98
N VAL A 226 3.69 -1.31 -22.48
CA VAL A 226 4.53 -1.60 -23.66
C VAL A 226 5.47 -2.77 -23.36
N ASP A 227 6.16 -2.75 -22.24
CA ASP A 227 7.09 -3.81 -21.83
C ASP A 227 6.35 -5.14 -21.59
N ALA A 228 5.19 -5.07 -20.92
CA ALA A 228 4.34 -6.23 -20.70
C ALA A 228 3.90 -6.89 -22.02
N SER A 229 3.56 -6.07 -23.02
CA SER A 229 3.16 -6.54 -24.36
C SER A 229 4.24 -7.39 -25.01
N GLU A 230 5.51 -7.03 -24.84
CA GLU A 230 6.66 -7.78 -25.37
C GLU A 230 6.88 -9.09 -24.62
N ILE A 231 6.86 -9.05 -23.28
CA ILE A 231 7.10 -10.21 -22.43
C ILE A 231 6.05 -11.31 -22.65
N VAL A 232 4.79 -10.94 -22.81
CA VAL A 232 3.69 -11.92 -22.98
C VAL A 232 3.31 -12.16 -24.45
N GLY A 233 3.95 -11.45 -25.39
CA GLY A 233 3.67 -11.59 -26.83
C GLY A 233 2.27 -11.13 -27.25
N LYS A 234 1.73 -10.07 -26.64
CA LYS A 234 0.40 -9.48 -26.95
C LYS A 234 0.52 -8.12 -27.66
N PRO A 235 0.82 -8.08 -28.97
CA PRO A 235 1.05 -6.83 -29.72
C PRO A 235 -0.20 -5.95 -29.86
N GLU A 236 -1.39 -6.47 -29.55
CA GLU A 236 -2.64 -5.72 -29.58
C GLU A 236 -2.61 -4.51 -28.63
N TRP A 237 -1.97 -4.62 -27.46
CA TRP A 237 -1.88 -3.53 -26.48
C TRP A 237 -1.06 -2.35 -27.02
N LYS A 238 0.10 -2.63 -27.64
CA LYS A 238 0.89 -1.61 -28.35
C LYS A 238 0.12 -1.04 -29.54
N SER A 239 -0.61 -1.87 -30.28
CA SER A 239 -1.37 -1.43 -31.46
C SER A 239 -2.48 -0.45 -31.11
N GLU A 240 -3.18 -0.67 -30.00
CA GLU A 240 -4.23 0.24 -29.52
C GLU A 240 -3.64 1.60 -29.13
N MET A 241 -2.53 1.63 -28.38
CA MET A 241 -1.82 2.87 -28.05
C MET A 241 -1.30 3.59 -29.30
N LYS A 242 -0.73 2.87 -30.28
CA LYS A 242 -0.27 3.43 -31.56
C LYS A 242 -1.39 4.13 -32.33
N SER A 243 -2.61 3.60 -32.29
CA SER A 243 -3.76 4.22 -32.98
C SER A 243 -4.12 5.60 -32.44
N ARG A 244 -3.71 5.90 -31.20
CA ARG A 244 -3.93 7.17 -30.49
C ARG A 244 -2.62 7.88 -30.14
N ILE A 245 -1.54 7.59 -30.87
CA ILE A 245 -0.19 8.11 -30.55
C ILE A 245 -0.14 9.65 -30.47
N SER A 246 -1.00 10.36 -31.21
CA SER A 246 -1.10 11.82 -31.17
C SER A 246 -1.58 12.38 -29.82
N GLU A 247 -2.16 11.55 -28.97
CA GLU A 247 -2.59 11.92 -27.61
C GLU A 247 -1.44 11.75 -26.58
N ILE A 248 -0.42 10.95 -26.91
CA ILE A 248 0.70 10.65 -26.01
C ILE A 248 1.74 11.77 -26.10
N GLN A 249 2.09 12.34 -24.95
CA GLN A 249 3.09 13.41 -24.84
C GLN A 249 4.41 12.94 -24.23
N ASP A 250 4.43 11.78 -23.56
CA ASP A 250 5.65 11.18 -23.03
C ASP A 250 6.51 10.63 -24.17
N GLU A 251 7.65 11.29 -24.40
CA GLU A 251 8.59 10.95 -25.48
C GLU A 251 9.09 9.52 -25.37
N SER A 252 9.38 9.04 -24.16
CA SER A 252 9.90 7.67 -23.93
C SER A 252 8.90 6.59 -24.36
N VAL A 253 7.62 6.81 -24.09
CA VAL A 253 6.54 5.91 -24.51
C VAL A 253 6.38 5.95 -26.03
N THR A 254 6.43 7.13 -26.65
CA THR A 254 6.32 7.23 -28.11
C THR A 254 7.48 6.56 -28.83
N GLU A 255 8.70 6.65 -28.29
CA GLU A 255 9.88 5.98 -28.82
C GLU A 255 9.75 4.45 -28.71
N ALA A 256 9.36 3.93 -27.54
CA ALA A 256 9.15 2.49 -27.31
C ALA A 256 8.02 1.87 -28.16
N LEU A 257 7.06 2.70 -28.60
CA LEU A 257 6.06 2.28 -29.57
C LEU A 257 6.62 2.25 -31.00
N GLN A 258 7.68 2.99 -31.33
CA GLN A 258 8.21 3.05 -32.70
C GLN A 258 9.26 1.98 -33.02
N SER A 259 9.91 1.42 -31.99
CA SER A 259 10.75 0.21 -32.08
C SER A 259 9.92 -1.05 -32.32
#